data_AF-A0A7V8LRC7-F1
#
_entry.id   AF-A0A7V8LRC7-F1
#
_cell.length_a   1.000
_cell.length_b   1.000
_cell.length_c   1.000
_cell.angle_alpha   90.00
_cell.angle_beta   90.00
_cell.angle_gamma   90.00
#
_symmetry.space_group_name_H-M   'P 1'
#
loop_
_entity.id
_entity.type
_entity.pdbx_description
1 polymer ?
#
loop_
_entity_poly.entity_id
_entity_poly.type
_entity_poly.pdbx_seq_one_letter_code
_entity_poly.pdbx_strand_id
1 'polypeptide(L)'
;MTITRVYPPLTPEDFETQYDEKHRYMFTEDENGDMYYTYGHDRDDEFVRQLREYCIEVGGCPPDEAEFDSSDIEHRWAVTVEPAPEWRFTWLDVTESTPGAFPISVVGL
;
A
#
# COMPACT_ATOMS: atom_id res chain seq x y z
N MET A 1 6.41 -2.19 27.10
CA MET A 1 5.51 -2.62 26.01
C MET A 1 5.82 -4.07 25.71
N THR A 2 4.84 -4.96 25.84
CA THR A 2 5.02 -6.39 25.59
C THR A 2 4.52 -6.68 24.19
N ILE A 3 5.42 -6.91 23.23
CA ILE A 3 5.06 -7.48 21.93
C ILE A 3 4.61 -8.92 22.23
N THR A 4 3.31 -9.14 22.37
CA THR A 4 2.82 -10.45 22.83
C THR A 4 2.50 -11.40 21.68
N ARG A 5 2.48 -10.91 20.43
CA ARG A 5 2.30 -11.77 19.26
C ARG A 5 2.93 -11.15 18.02
N VAL A 6 3.80 -11.90 17.35
CA VAL A 6 4.29 -11.60 16.01
C VAL A 6 3.39 -12.37 15.05
N TYR A 7 2.73 -11.66 14.14
CA TYR A 7 1.93 -12.26 13.07
C TYR A 7 2.80 -12.47 11.82
N PRO A 8 2.39 -13.37 10.91
CA PRO A 8 3.05 -13.49 9.62
C PRO A 8 3.06 -12.14 8.88
N PRO A 9 4.17 -11.79 8.20
CA PRO A 9 4.21 -10.61 7.34
C PRO A 9 3.20 -10.76 6.20
N LEU A 10 2.69 -9.63 5.72
CA LEU A 10 1.93 -9.60 4.49
C LEU A 10 2.83 -9.94 3.29
N THR A 11 2.19 -10.34 2.21
CA THR A 11 2.78 -10.66 0.93
C THR A 11 2.31 -9.66 -0.13
N PRO A 12 2.97 -9.57 -1.29
CA PRO A 12 2.49 -8.73 -2.39
C PRO A 12 1.02 -8.97 -2.76
N GLU A 13 0.57 -10.22 -2.69
CA GLU A 13 -0.80 -10.64 -3.04
C GLU A 13 -1.85 -10.00 -2.11
N ASP A 14 -1.49 -9.72 -0.86
CA ASP A 14 -2.37 -9.08 0.12
C ASP A 14 -2.62 -7.58 -0.17
N PHE A 15 -1.82 -6.98 -1.06
CA PHE A 15 -1.96 -5.59 -1.50
C PHE A 15 -2.69 -5.47 -2.83
N GLU A 16 -3.03 -6.57 -3.50
CA GLU A 16 -3.64 -6.49 -4.82
C GLU A 16 -5.15 -6.22 -4.75
N THR A 17 -5.59 -5.13 -5.37
CA THR A 17 -7.01 -4.76 -5.45
C THR A 17 -7.56 -5.08 -6.83
N GLN A 18 -8.63 -5.87 -6.89
CA GLN A 18 -9.40 -6.10 -8.11
C GLN A 18 -10.70 -5.30 -8.06
N TYR A 19 -10.82 -4.30 -8.94
CA TYR A 19 -12.01 -3.47 -9.02
C TYR A 19 -13.09 -4.08 -9.94
N ASP A 20 -12.66 -4.61 -11.09
CA ASP A 20 -13.52 -5.35 -12.00
C ASP A 20 -12.75 -6.42 -12.81
N GLU A 21 -13.34 -6.95 -13.89
CA GLU A 21 -12.73 -7.99 -14.73
C GLU A 21 -11.45 -7.54 -15.45
N LYS A 22 -11.21 -6.23 -15.58
CA LYS A 22 -10.12 -5.63 -16.36
C LYS A 22 -9.16 -4.81 -15.51
N HIS A 23 -9.62 -4.26 -14.39
CA HIS A 23 -8.84 -3.38 -13.53
C HIS A 23 -8.37 -4.11 -12.27
N ARG A 24 -7.09 -4.49 -12.27
CA ARG A 24 -6.37 -5.07 -11.13
C ARG A 24 -5.14 -4.24 -10.87
N TYR A 25 -4.98 -3.82 -9.61
CA TYR A 25 -3.90 -2.94 -9.18
C TYR A 25 -3.05 -3.61 -8.11
N MET A 26 -1.76 -3.28 -8.08
CA MET A 26 -0.77 -3.82 -7.12
C MET A 26 -0.77 -3.09 -5.77
N PHE A 27 -1.79 -2.29 -5.50
CA PHE A 27 -1.92 -1.49 -4.29
C PHE A 27 -3.32 -1.60 -3.70
N THR A 28 -3.40 -1.29 -2.41
CA THR A 28 -4.65 -1.16 -1.67
C THR A 28 -4.78 0.25 -1.12
N GLU A 29 -6.01 0.64 -0.78
CA GLU A 29 -6.36 1.95 -0.26
C GLU A 29 -6.69 1.82 1.23
N ASP A 30 -6.38 2.85 2.01
CA ASP A 30 -6.84 2.94 3.39
C ASP A 30 -8.37 3.09 3.46
N GLU A 31 -8.95 2.84 4.64
CA GLU A 31 -10.42 2.89 4.79
C GLU A 31 -11.02 4.29 4.54
N ASN A 32 -10.20 5.35 4.53
CA ASN A 32 -10.65 6.73 4.33
C ASN A 32 -10.50 7.21 2.88
N GLY A 33 -9.73 6.49 2.06
CA GLY A 33 -9.38 6.93 0.71
C GLY A 33 -8.26 7.98 0.66
N ASP A 34 -7.50 8.13 1.74
CA ASP A 34 -6.47 9.18 1.88
C ASP A 34 -5.06 8.66 1.59
N MET A 35 -4.85 7.35 1.68
CA MET A 35 -3.53 6.73 1.50
C MET A 35 -3.60 5.48 0.65
N TYR A 36 -2.62 5.32 -0.24
CA TYR A 36 -2.42 4.13 -1.05
C TYR A 36 -1.16 3.40 -0.63
N TYR A 37 -1.23 2.07 -0.55
CA TYR A 37 -0.12 1.22 -0.12
C TYR A 37 0.18 0.14 -1.14
N THR A 38 1.45 -0.07 -1.46
CA THR A 38 1.93 -1.23 -2.20
C THR A 38 3.02 -1.97 -1.43
N TYR A 39 3.24 -3.24 -1.75
CA TYR A 39 4.30 -4.04 -1.17
C TYR A 39 5.66 -3.74 -1.82
N GLY A 40 6.71 -3.64 -1.00
CA GLY A 40 8.08 -3.48 -1.47
C GLY A 40 8.54 -2.03 -1.57
N HIS A 41 9.82 -1.84 -1.93
CA HIS A 41 10.50 -0.54 -2.09
C HIS A 41 11.16 -0.40 -3.47
N ASP A 42 10.79 -1.24 -4.44
CA ASP A 42 11.53 -1.44 -5.69
C ASP A 42 10.68 -1.22 -6.96
N ARG A 43 9.44 -0.74 -6.82
CA ARG A 43 8.46 -0.66 -7.92
C ARG A 43 7.75 0.69 -8.00
N ASP A 44 8.42 1.77 -7.62
CA ASP A 44 7.83 3.10 -7.51
C ASP A 44 7.20 3.61 -8.81
N ASP A 45 7.92 3.50 -9.93
CA ASP A 45 7.41 3.90 -11.25
C ASP A 45 6.13 3.13 -11.64
N GLU A 46 6.08 1.85 -11.29
CA GLU A 46 4.91 1.01 -11.57
C GLU A 46 3.75 1.35 -10.64
N PHE A 47 4.04 1.63 -9.37
CA PHE A 47 3.04 2.06 -8.40
C PHE A 47 2.40 3.38 -8.81
N VAL A 48 3.21 4.40 -9.14
CA VAL A 48 2.74 5.70 -9.65
C VAL A 48 1.94 5.53 -10.94
N ARG A 49 2.42 4.72 -11.89
CA ARG A 49 1.69 4.46 -13.14
C ARG A 49 0.29 3.90 -12.84
N GLN A 50 0.20 2.91 -11.95
CA GLN A 50 -1.08 2.30 -11.60
C GLN A 50 -2.00 3.22 -10.80
N LEU A 51 -1.46 4.09 -9.93
CA LEU A 51 -2.24 5.12 -9.24
C LEU A 51 -2.86 6.13 -10.20
N ARG A 52 -2.08 6.58 -11.19
CA ARG A 52 -2.58 7.49 -12.25
C ARG A 52 -3.68 6.80 -13.08
N GLU A 53 -3.47 5.54 -13.48
CA GLU A 53 -4.48 4.75 -14.19
C GLU A 53 -5.75 4.60 -13.36
N TYR A 54 -5.62 4.27 -12.07
CA TYR A 54 -6.76 4.14 -11.15
C TYR A 54 -7.54 5.46 -10.99
N CYS A 55 -6.87 6.59 -10.75
CA CYS A 55 -7.53 7.89 -10.62
C CYS A 55 -8.36 8.21 -11.87
N ILE A 56 -7.79 7.97 -13.06
CA ILE A 56 -8.45 8.29 -14.33
C ILE A 56 -9.60 7.31 -14.63
N GLU A 57 -9.32 6.00 -14.58
CA GLU A 57 -10.24 4.97 -15.07
C GLU A 57 -11.32 4.61 -14.06
N VAL A 58 -10.99 4.64 -12.77
CA VAL A 58 -11.90 4.26 -11.68
C VAL A 58 -12.40 5.49 -10.92
N GLY A 59 -11.51 6.43 -10.57
CA GLY A 59 -11.86 7.65 -9.85
C GLY A 59 -12.54 8.72 -10.70
N GLY A 60 -12.39 8.65 -12.03
CA GLY A 60 -12.92 9.66 -12.96
C GLY A 60 -12.17 10.99 -12.96
N CYS A 61 -10.94 11.01 -12.44
CA CYS A 61 -10.06 12.17 -12.44
C CYS A 61 -9.72 12.60 -13.88
N PRO A 62 -9.72 13.91 -14.18
CA PRO A 62 -9.09 14.41 -15.41
C PRO A 62 -7.61 13.98 -15.48
N PRO A 63 -7.08 13.60 -16.66
CA PRO A 63 -5.69 13.16 -16.78
C PRO A 63 -4.64 14.21 -16.34
N ASP A 64 -5.01 15.50 -16.41
CA ASP A 64 -4.20 16.63 -15.97
C ASP A 64 -4.28 16.89 -14.45
N GLU A 65 -5.19 16.23 -13.74
CA GLU A 65 -5.31 16.30 -12.28
C GLU A 65 -4.74 15.05 -11.58
N ALA A 66 -4.40 13.99 -12.34
CA ALA A 66 -3.78 12.76 -11.83
C ALA A 66 -2.26 12.91 -11.64
N GLU A 67 -1.83 13.93 -10.88
CA GLU A 67 -0.42 14.25 -10.64
C GLU A 67 0.14 13.47 -9.44
N PHE A 68 0.42 12.17 -9.61
CA PHE A 68 1.26 11.41 -8.68
C PHE A 68 2.68 11.30 -9.23
N ASP A 69 3.74 11.51 -8.45
CA ASP A 69 5.12 11.26 -8.86
C ASP A 69 5.87 10.29 -7.93
N SER A 70 6.96 9.72 -8.45
CA SER A 70 7.87 8.88 -7.65
C SER A 70 8.40 9.60 -6.40
N SER A 71 8.51 10.93 -6.43
CA SER A 71 8.92 11.72 -5.27
C SER A 71 7.91 11.74 -4.13
N ASP A 72 6.65 11.39 -4.40
CA ASP A 72 5.57 11.36 -3.41
C ASP A 72 5.55 10.04 -2.62
N ILE A 73 6.37 9.06 -3.04
CA ILE A 73 6.45 7.75 -2.40
C ILE A 73 7.31 7.81 -1.14
N GLU A 74 6.74 7.35 -0.03
CA GLU A 74 7.49 7.07 1.18
C GLU A 74 7.69 5.56 1.37
N HIS A 75 8.94 5.13 1.48
CA HIS A 75 9.28 3.77 1.87
C HIS A 75 9.21 3.60 3.38
N ARG A 76 8.38 2.66 3.83
CA ARG A 76 8.17 2.35 5.25
C ARG A 76 8.32 0.85 5.51
N TRP A 77 8.52 0.51 6.78
CA TRP A 77 8.40 -0.86 7.26
C TRP A 77 7.10 -0.98 8.04
N ALA A 78 6.40 -2.09 7.88
CA ALA A 78 5.13 -2.34 8.56
C ALA A 78 5.12 -3.70 9.24
N VAL A 79 4.27 -3.85 10.26
CA VAL A 79 3.97 -5.14 10.89
C VAL A 79 2.47 -5.37 10.86
N THR A 80 2.08 -6.63 10.68
CA THR A 80 0.69 -7.07 10.79
C THR A 80 0.26 -6.95 12.26
N VAL A 81 -0.87 -6.28 12.52
CA VAL A 81 -1.48 -6.13 13.85
C VAL A 81 -2.76 -6.95 14.01
N GLU A 82 -3.45 -7.21 12.89
CA GLU A 82 -4.60 -8.10 12.80
C GLU A 82 -4.38 -8.97 11.54
N PRO A 83 -4.27 -10.30 11.66
CA PRO A 83 -4.14 -11.17 10.49
C PRO A 83 -5.49 -11.29 9.75
N ALA A 84 -5.53 -12.08 8.68
CA ALA A 84 -6.77 -12.46 8.00
C ALA A 84 -7.88 -12.91 8.98
N PRO A 85 -9.17 -12.64 8.67
CA PRO A 85 -9.65 -12.05 7.41
C PRO A 85 -9.64 -10.52 7.35
N GLU A 86 -9.51 -9.81 8.47
CA GLU A 86 -9.62 -8.35 8.52
C GLU A 86 -8.37 -7.61 8.02
N TRP A 87 -7.20 -8.26 8.09
CA TRP A 87 -5.89 -7.75 7.63
C TRP A 87 -5.63 -6.27 7.97
N ARG A 88 -5.00 -6.03 9.12
CA ARG A 88 -4.53 -4.70 9.52
C ARG A 88 -3.04 -4.72 9.75
N PHE A 89 -2.37 -3.65 9.35
CA PHE A 89 -0.96 -3.41 9.65
C PHE A 89 -0.74 -2.01 10.22
N THR A 90 0.41 -1.81 10.84
CA THR A 90 0.88 -0.49 11.23
C THR A 90 2.33 -0.33 10.81
N TRP A 91 2.71 0.90 10.45
CA TRP A 91 4.08 1.31 10.17
C TRP A 91 4.60 2.32 11.21
N LEU A 92 3.82 2.61 12.25
CA LEU A 92 4.21 3.50 13.34
C LEU A 92 5.26 2.80 14.22
N ASP A 93 6.40 3.47 14.40
CA ASP A 93 7.55 2.98 15.17
C ASP A 93 8.07 1.59 14.71
N VAL A 94 7.88 1.26 13.42
CA VAL A 94 8.37 0.02 12.81
C VAL A 94 9.65 0.30 12.01
N THR A 95 10.62 -0.60 12.14
CA THR A 95 11.89 -0.57 11.40
C THR A 95 12.10 -1.91 10.70
N GLU A 96 13.10 -1.99 9.81
CA GLU A 96 13.55 -3.26 9.20
C GLU A 96 13.91 -4.33 10.22
N SER A 97 14.32 -3.92 11.42
CA SER A 97 14.75 -4.82 12.49
C SER A 97 13.60 -5.30 13.38
N THR A 98 12.39 -4.76 13.19
CA THR A 98 11.21 -5.17 13.96
C THR A 98 10.79 -6.60 13.55
N PRO A 99 10.60 -7.54 14.50
CA PRO A 99 10.20 -8.91 14.17
C PRO A 99 8.87 -8.95 13.41
N GLY A 100 8.86 -9.64 12.26
CA GLY A 100 7.70 -9.72 11.38
C GLY A 100 7.49 -8.50 10.50
N ALA A 101 8.47 -7.57 10.44
CA ALA A 101 8.39 -6.43 9.55
C ALA A 101 8.44 -6.85 8.07
N PHE A 102 7.70 -6.12 7.25
CA PHE A 102 7.70 -6.23 5.80
C PHE A 102 7.74 -4.84 5.15
N PRO A 103 8.29 -4.71 3.93
CA PRO A 103 8.42 -3.43 3.25
C PRO A 103 7.09 -3.00 2.62
N ILE A 104 6.78 -1.72 2.76
CA ILE A 104 5.68 -1.06 2.04
C ILE A 104 6.16 0.26 1.45
N SER A 105 5.55 0.66 0.35
CA SER A 105 5.59 2.02 -0.19
C SER A 105 4.21 2.64 -0.02
N VAL A 106 4.15 3.90 0.45
CA VAL A 106 2.91 4.63 0.67
C VAL A 106 2.92 5.97 -0.08
N VAL A 107 1.77 6.36 -0.61
CA VAL A 107 1.48 7.70 -1.13
C VAL A 107 0.24 8.23 -0.40
N GLY A 108 0.31 9.46 0.09
CA GLY A 108 -0.85 10.18 0.64
C GLY A 108 -1.40 11.22 -0.35
N LEU A 109 -2.70 11.48 -0.29
CA LEU A 109 -3.38 12.55 -1.03
C LEU A 109 -3.29 13.93 -0.35
#